data_AF-A0A537FMM8-F1
#
_entry.id   AF-A0A537FMM8-F1
#
_cell.length_a   1.000
_cell.length_b   1.000
_cell.length_c   1.000
_cell.angle_alpha   90.00
_cell.angle_beta   90.00
_cell.angle_gamma   90.00
#
_symmetry.space_group_name_H-M   'P 1'
#
loop_
_entity.id
_entity.type
_entity.pdbx_description
1 polymer ?
#
loop_
_entity_poly.entity_id
_entity_poly.type
_entity_poly.pdbx_seq_one_letter_code
_entity_poly.pdbx_strand_id
1 'polypeptide(L)'
;AAHAVNVEYQTQIVDMVRRALSRCGYPFRRSKVAILGTDGLLKKSWSKAESPPIIESLRKRGARVSLYPGEDGSQPWVQMVGDRAKVENSLLRAVAKANCTVVALPKSCALELDADQLATEMNRPGAICDLTRVLEASNVERAGLFYTTIGVIGTGFWGENQVRVLRQSRMADLVAICDTNEKRAREIGTKYGVPWHTDVDKFLRVPGLEAVTVCTPTQTHLKVGLLAIESGKNLLVEKPMTGEERAADRLVNSARKANVKLLVGFIERFNPGVRAVKKMLMQKIVGNVIIATGRRVARWPLRIGDVGVVKDTAIHDIDAMRYLFGKEVLAVFAQTGSLRRRSYEDYAEMMLRFDGGTTGFIDANWLTPRKVRTLIITGSEATINLDYITQEITLENSKQLVKPYTPWAEPLKLELDSFVTTIIQDTLGSPSGDDALRAIRVCDAALRSGKSKTLVTLSGS
;
A
#
# COMPACT_ATOMS: atom_id res chain seq x y z
N ALA A 1 41.95 -10.71 5.41
CA ALA A 1 41.86 -9.67 6.45
C ALA A 1 40.82 -8.62 6.03
N ALA A 2 39.54 -8.90 6.27
CA ALA A 2 38.46 -7.94 6.12
C ALA A 2 38.19 -7.35 7.50
N HIS A 3 38.49 -6.07 7.70
CA HIS A 3 38.15 -5.39 8.95
C HIS A 3 36.64 -5.16 8.99
N ALA A 4 35.99 -5.80 9.95
CA ALA A 4 34.60 -5.53 10.31
C ALA A 4 34.46 -4.05 10.69
N VAL A 5 33.60 -3.33 9.98
CA VAL A 5 33.18 -1.99 10.38
C VAL A 5 32.09 -2.17 11.43
N ASN A 6 32.27 -1.51 12.58
CA ASN A 6 31.47 -1.65 13.79
C ASN A 6 29.97 -1.39 13.53
N VAL A 7 29.11 -2.38 13.84
CA VAL A 7 27.66 -2.39 13.59
C VAL A 7 26.95 -1.24 14.30
N GLU A 8 27.40 -0.88 15.50
CA GLU A 8 26.83 0.19 16.32
C GLU A 8 27.00 1.58 15.67
N TYR A 9 28.13 1.78 14.99
CA TYR A 9 28.45 3.02 14.26
C TYR A 9 27.59 3.17 12.99
N GLN A 10 27.21 2.06 12.34
CA GLN A 10 26.31 2.08 11.18
C GLN A 10 24.87 2.48 11.58
N THR A 11 24.36 1.92 12.68
CA THR A 11 23.02 2.24 13.18
C THR A 11 22.91 3.72 13.58
N GLN A 12 23.92 4.27 14.26
CA GLN A 12 23.95 5.68 14.65
C GLN A 12 23.91 6.64 13.44
N ILE A 13 24.62 6.32 12.36
CA ILE A 13 24.62 7.16 11.16
C ILE A 13 23.31 7.06 10.38
N VAL A 14 22.73 5.85 10.25
CA VAL A 14 21.43 5.67 9.58
C VAL A 14 20.33 6.43 10.31
N ASP A 15 20.29 6.36 11.64
CA ASP A 15 19.33 7.11 12.45
C ASP A 15 19.55 8.62 12.36
N MET A 16 20.79 9.09 12.31
CA MET A 16 21.12 10.50 12.11
C MET A 16 20.64 11.01 10.74
N VAL A 17 20.88 10.26 9.65
CA VAL A 17 20.44 10.63 8.30
C VAL A 17 18.92 10.62 8.18
N ARG A 18 18.24 9.63 8.78
CA ARG A 18 16.77 9.60 8.85
C ARG A 18 16.21 10.82 9.58
N ARG A 19 16.80 11.21 10.72
CA ARG A 19 16.41 12.42 11.48
C ARG A 19 16.67 13.72 10.72
N ALA A 20 17.76 13.81 9.95
CA ALA A 20 18.06 15.00 9.15
C ALA A 20 17.09 15.12 7.95
N LEU A 21 16.81 14.00 7.26
CA LEU A 21 15.87 13.96 6.14
C LEU A 21 14.43 14.27 6.56
N SER A 22 13.98 13.79 7.73
CA SER A 22 12.64 14.10 8.24
C SER A 22 12.47 15.57 8.65
N ARG A 23 13.57 16.29 8.91
CA ARG A 23 13.58 17.73 9.20
C ARG A 23 13.69 18.60 7.93
N CYS A 24 14.00 18.02 6.78
CA CYS A 24 14.02 18.73 5.50
C CYS A 24 12.58 18.87 4.96
N GLY A 25 12.06 20.09 4.85
CA GLY A 25 10.65 20.38 4.50
C GLY A 25 10.23 20.09 3.05
N TYR A 26 11.01 19.30 2.28
CA TYR A 26 10.73 18.98 0.87
C TYR A 26 10.91 17.48 0.56
N PRO A 27 10.01 16.87 -0.24
CA PRO A 27 10.16 15.50 -0.70
C PRO A 27 11.27 15.41 -1.76
N PHE A 28 12.39 14.76 -1.44
CA PHE A 28 13.45 14.46 -2.42
C PHE A 28 12.89 13.51 -3.50
N ARG A 29 12.48 14.05 -4.65
CA ARG A 29 11.97 13.30 -5.81
C ARG A 29 12.85 13.53 -7.04
N ARG A 30 13.18 12.44 -7.76
CA ARG A 30 13.74 12.39 -9.13
C ARG A 30 15.20 12.78 -9.36
N SER A 31 16.08 12.74 -8.36
CA SER A 31 17.52 12.84 -8.62
C SER A 31 18.08 11.49 -9.08
N LYS A 32 18.60 11.43 -10.31
CA LYS A 32 19.35 10.26 -10.80
C LYS A 32 20.62 10.11 -9.97
N VAL A 33 20.59 9.28 -8.93
CA VAL A 33 21.71 9.15 -7.99
C VAL A 33 22.95 8.57 -8.69
N ALA A 34 24.10 9.20 -8.50
CA ALA A 34 25.42 8.66 -8.87
C ALA A 34 26.34 8.71 -7.63
N ILE A 35 27.04 7.61 -7.37
CA ILE A 35 27.92 7.41 -6.21
C ILE A 35 29.36 7.30 -6.73
N LEU A 36 30.30 8.12 -6.21
CA LEU A 36 31.73 8.00 -6.52
C LEU A 36 32.56 8.25 -5.27
N GLY A 37 33.28 7.22 -4.81
CA GLY A 37 34.37 7.40 -3.84
C GLY A 37 35.68 7.61 -4.58
N THR A 38 36.47 8.62 -4.15
CA THR A 38 37.82 8.87 -4.69
C THR A 38 38.81 7.75 -4.33
N ASP A 39 38.61 7.06 -3.21
CA ASP A 39 39.49 5.97 -2.76
C ASP A 39 39.32 4.65 -3.54
N GLY A 40 38.20 4.46 -4.25
CA GLY A 40 37.96 3.30 -5.12
C GLY A 40 38.43 3.50 -6.56
N LEU A 41 38.70 4.75 -6.96
CA LEU A 41 39.14 5.12 -8.31
C LEU A 41 40.66 5.31 -8.40
N LEU A 42 41.33 5.64 -7.29
CA LEU A 42 42.74 6.04 -7.30
C LEU A 42 43.69 5.06 -6.59
N LYS A 43 43.20 3.99 -5.95
CA LYS A 43 44.07 3.00 -5.29
C LYS A 43 44.38 1.80 -6.17
N LYS A 44 45.14 2.06 -7.23
CA LYS A 44 46.19 1.23 -7.86
C LYS A 44 46.33 1.67 -9.30
N SER A 45 47.57 1.81 -9.78
CA SER A 45 47.89 1.89 -11.20
C SER A 45 47.27 0.68 -11.91
N TRP A 46 46.11 0.87 -12.54
CA TRP A 46 45.40 -0.19 -13.26
C TRP A 46 46.26 -0.59 -14.46
N SER A 47 46.87 -1.77 -14.41
CA SER A 47 47.75 -2.24 -15.48
C SER A 47 46.99 -2.90 -16.65
N LYS A 48 45.71 -2.57 -16.89
CA LYS A 48 44.95 -2.91 -18.10
C LYS A 48 43.66 -2.09 -18.22
N ALA A 49 43.31 -1.71 -19.44
CA ALA A 49 42.18 -0.85 -19.79
C ALA A 49 40.83 -1.60 -19.72
N GLU A 50 40.30 -1.81 -18.51
CA GLU A 50 38.93 -2.28 -18.31
C GLU A 50 38.08 -1.19 -17.63
N SER A 51 36.84 -1.01 -18.11
CA SER A 51 35.90 -0.06 -17.49
C SER A 51 35.38 -0.63 -16.16
N PRO A 52 35.24 0.17 -15.08
CA PRO A 52 34.65 -0.30 -13.84
C PRO A 52 33.25 -0.93 -14.07
N PRO A 53 32.96 -2.12 -13.49
CA PRO A 53 31.69 -2.83 -13.70
C PRO A 53 30.44 -1.98 -13.41
N ILE A 54 30.54 -1.03 -12.48
CA ILE A 54 29.49 -0.08 -12.14
C ILE A 54 29.14 0.86 -13.31
N ILE A 55 30.14 1.35 -14.05
CA ILE A 55 29.93 2.23 -15.20
C ILE A 55 29.24 1.47 -16.33
N GLU A 56 29.62 0.20 -16.54
CA GLU A 56 28.98 -0.65 -17.53
C GLU A 56 27.52 -0.99 -17.20
N SER A 57 27.22 -1.22 -15.92
CA SER A 57 25.85 -1.46 -15.44
C SER A 57 24.96 -0.22 -15.60
N LEU A 58 25.47 0.96 -15.23
CA LEU A 58 24.78 2.24 -15.41
C LEU A 58 24.53 2.54 -16.91
N ARG A 59 25.48 2.17 -17.78
CA ARG A 59 25.34 2.25 -19.25
C ARG A 59 24.20 1.38 -19.77
N LYS A 60 24.10 0.12 -19.33
CA LYS A 60 23.00 -0.79 -19.73
C LYS A 60 21.62 -0.23 -19.33
N ARG A 61 21.56 0.64 -18.32
CA ARG A 61 20.33 1.26 -17.80
C ARG A 61 20.08 2.69 -18.30
N GLY A 62 20.88 3.19 -19.25
CA GLY A 62 20.64 4.48 -19.91
C GLY A 62 21.08 5.72 -19.14
N ALA A 63 21.97 5.59 -18.15
CA ALA A 63 22.49 6.73 -17.39
C ALA A 63 23.51 7.57 -18.19
N ARG A 64 23.53 8.89 -17.95
CA ARG A 64 24.65 9.79 -18.30
C ARG A 64 25.49 10.01 -17.04
N VAL A 65 26.79 9.86 -17.14
CA VAL A 65 27.71 9.88 -15.99
C VAL A 65 28.70 11.04 -16.13
N SER A 66 28.87 11.86 -15.08
CA SER A 66 29.87 12.93 -15.03
C SER A 66 30.79 12.70 -13.83
N LEU A 67 32.10 12.77 -14.05
CA LEU A 67 33.11 12.26 -13.11
C LEU A 67 34.13 13.36 -12.78
N TYR A 68 34.47 13.54 -11.50
CA TYR A 68 35.44 14.51 -10.98
C TYR A 68 36.18 13.92 -9.75
N PRO A 69 37.46 14.24 -9.51
CA PRO A 69 38.35 15.00 -10.39
C PRO A 69 38.83 14.17 -11.58
N GLY A 70 38.91 14.80 -12.75
CA GLY A 70 39.79 14.32 -13.82
C GLY A 70 41.14 14.96 -13.64
N GLU A 71 42.19 14.18 -13.40
CA GLU A 71 43.55 14.72 -13.29
C GLU A 71 44.04 15.25 -14.65
N ASP A 72 43.52 14.71 -15.74
CA ASP A 72 43.71 15.15 -17.11
C ASP A 72 42.73 14.40 -18.03
N GLY A 73 42.38 14.96 -19.19
CA GLY A 73 41.42 14.38 -20.15
C GLY A 73 41.87 13.06 -20.80
N SER A 74 42.88 12.38 -20.25
CA SER A 74 43.61 11.22 -20.79
C SER A 74 43.21 9.87 -20.16
N GLN A 75 42.20 9.81 -19.30
CA GLN A 75 41.73 8.56 -18.70
C GLN A 75 41.23 7.56 -19.77
N PRO A 76 41.83 6.35 -19.92
CA PRO A 76 41.57 5.44 -21.04
C PRO A 76 40.10 4.98 -21.17
N TRP A 77 39.39 4.85 -20.05
CA TRP A 77 38.01 4.36 -20.03
C TRP A 77 37.00 5.41 -20.52
N VAL A 78 37.35 6.71 -20.57
CA VAL A 78 36.46 7.76 -21.11
C VAL A 78 36.23 7.54 -22.60
N GLN A 79 37.27 7.16 -23.34
CA GLN A 79 37.17 6.80 -24.76
C GLN A 79 36.39 5.49 -24.98
N MET A 80 36.40 4.57 -24.01
CA MET A 80 35.66 3.30 -24.09
C MET A 80 34.15 3.44 -23.83
N VAL A 81 33.73 4.43 -23.03
CA VAL A 81 32.32 4.63 -22.63
C VAL A 81 31.57 5.56 -23.61
N GLY A 82 32.28 6.30 -24.45
CA GLY A 82 31.72 7.19 -25.47
C GLY A 82 30.91 8.36 -24.88
N ASP A 83 29.98 8.92 -25.65
CA ASP A 83 29.20 10.14 -25.35
C ASP A 83 28.37 10.11 -24.05
N ARG A 84 28.32 8.96 -23.36
CA ARG A 84 27.53 8.73 -22.14
C ARG A 84 28.30 8.94 -20.84
N ALA A 85 29.63 9.12 -20.90
CA ALA A 85 30.44 9.54 -19.75
C ALA A 85 31.30 10.77 -20.12
N LYS A 86 31.36 11.77 -19.22
CA LYS A 86 32.26 12.93 -19.37
C LYS A 86 33.06 13.15 -18.09
N VAL A 87 34.36 13.31 -18.24
CA VAL A 87 35.23 13.79 -17.16
C VAL A 87 35.14 15.29 -17.14
N GLU A 88 34.90 15.85 -15.96
CA GLU A 88 34.78 17.28 -15.76
C GLU A 88 35.97 17.75 -14.92
N ASN A 89 36.50 18.91 -15.28
CA ASN A 89 37.67 19.49 -14.59
C ASN A 89 37.26 20.27 -13.33
N SER A 90 35.95 20.34 -13.03
CA SER A 90 35.41 21.01 -11.86
C SER A 90 34.14 20.32 -11.38
N LEU A 91 33.99 20.21 -10.06
CA LEU A 91 32.82 19.62 -9.40
C LEU A 91 31.50 20.30 -9.81
N LEU A 92 31.49 21.63 -9.89
CA LEU A 92 30.32 22.43 -10.30
C LEU A 92 29.78 22.05 -11.69
N ARG A 93 30.66 21.79 -12.66
CA ARG A 93 30.25 21.36 -14.02
C ARG A 93 29.71 19.94 -14.04
N ALA A 94 30.28 19.04 -13.22
CA ALA A 94 29.76 17.69 -13.07
C ALA A 94 28.34 17.68 -12.50
N VAL A 95 28.12 18.46 -11.44
CA VAL A 95 26.81 18.59 -10.78
C VAL A 95 25.76 19.22 -11.71
N ALA A 96 26.11 20.32 -12.40
CA ALA A 96 25.19 21.00 -13.31
C ALA A 96 24.72 20.12 -14.49
N LYS A 97 25.55 19.18 -14.97
CA LYS A 97 25.19 18.27 -16.07
C LYS A 97 24.52 16.98 -15.60
N ALA A 98 24.78 16.53 -14.38
CA ALA A 98 24.25 15.27 -13.84
C ALA A 98 22.79 15.37 -13.39
N ASN A 99 22.26 16.57 -13.16
CA ASN A 99 20.90 16.81 -12.65
C ASN A 99 20.64 16.00 -11.36
N CYS A 100 21.65 15.91 -10.48
CA CYS A 100 21.62 15.23 -9.19
C CYS A 100 22.69 15.75 -8.21
N THR A 101 22.47 15.49 -6.92
CA THR A 101 23.37 15.82 -5.79
C THR A 101 24.49 14.78 -5.64
N VAL A 102 25.74 15.22 -5.38
CA VAL A 102 26.92 14.37 -5.12
C VAL A 102 27.75 14.97 -3.97
N VAL A 103 28.47 14.10 -3.25
CA VAL A 103 28.96 14.25 -1.86
C VAL A 103 30.36 13.59 -1.72
N ALA A 104 31.40 14.25 -1.14
CA ALA A 104 32.79 13.71 -1.08
C ALA A 104 33.77 14.23 0.03
N LEU A 105 33.99 13.49 1.14
CA LEU A 105 34.79 13.97 2.32
C LEU A 105 36.10 13.19 2.48
N PRO A 106 37.21 13.87 2.86
CA PRO A 106 38.40 13.23 3.39
C PRO A 106 38.20 12.67 4.80
N LYS A 107 38.98 11.63 5.13
CA LYS A 107 38.95 10.85 6.38
C LYS A 107 39.19 11.66 7.68
N SER A 108 39.60 12.93 7.59
CA SER A 108 40.02 13.77 8.72
C SER A 108 38.89 14.52 9.45
N CYS A 109 37.68 14.60 8.90
CA CYS A 109 36.60 15.43 9.45
C CYS A 109 35.49 14.64 10.18
N ALA A 110 35.72 13.38 10.56
CA ALA A 110 34.64 12.46 10.95
C ALA A 110 34.19 12.51 12.43
N LEU A 111 34.70 13.42 13.26
CA LEU A 111 34.45 13.41 14.72
C LEU A 111 33.52 14.51 15.25
N GLU A 112 33.00 15.41 14.41
CA GLU A 112 32.11 16.51 14.87
C GLU A 112 30.98 16.80 13.87
N LEU A 113 29.92 15.98 13.84
CA LEU A 113 28.75 16.28 12.99
C LEU A 113 27.43 16.10 13.76
N ASP A 114 26.67 17.20 13.85
CA ASP A 114 25.36 17.32 14.49
C ASP A 114 24.21 17.23 13.46
N ALA A 115 23.07 16.67 13.87
CA ALA A 115 21.91 16.42 12.99
C ALA A 115 21.23 17.73 12.54
N ASP A 116 21.23 18.77 13.38
CA ASP A 116 20.67 20.08 13.03
C ASP A 116 21.59 20.88 12.10
N GLN A 117 22.91 20.76 12.26
CA GLN A 117 23.87 21.28 11.27
C GLN A 117 23.73 20.60 9.90
N LEU A 118 23.58 19.27 9.87
CA LEU A 118 23.39 18.50 8.63
C LEU A 118 22.11 18.91 7.90
N ALA A 119 20.99 19.05 8.61
CA ALA A 119 19.72 19.51 8.03
C ALA A 119 19.79 20.96 7.53
N THR A 120 20.57 21.83 8.19
CA THR A 120 20.78 23.22 7.77
C THR A 120 21.56 23.30 6.46
N GLU A 121 22.60 22.48 6.28
CA GLU A 121 23.36 22.40 5.03
C GLU A 121 22.55 21.79 3.88
N MET A 122 21.74 20.76 4.15
CA MET A 122 20.83 20.15 3.15
C MET A 122 19.75 21.10 2.62
N ASN A 123 19.42 22.15 3.37
CA ASN A 123 18.43 23.18 2.99
C ASN A 123 19.05 24.36 2.22
N ARG A 124 20.37 24.42 2.02
CA ARG A 124 21.01 25.48 1.24
C ARG A 124 20.90 25.19 -0.28
N PRO A 125 20.46 26.15 -1.11
CA PRO A 125 20.43 25.98 -2.56
C PRO A 125 21.84 25.73 -3.10
N GLY A 126 22.10 24.51 -3.59
CA GLY A 126 23.38 24.15 -4.21
C GLY A 126 24.48 23.65 -3.26
N ALA A 127 24.17 23.23 -2.03
CA ALA A 127 25.18 22.69 -1.10
C ALA A 127 25.38 21.17 -1.20
N ILE A 128 26.64 20.76 -1.03
CA ILE A 128 27.20 19.40 -1.14
C ILE A 128 27.19 18.77 0.26
N CYS A 129 26.50 17.63 0.43
CA CYS A 129 26.58 16.84 1.66
C CYS A 129 27.77 15.88 1.67
N ASP A 130 27.99 15.22 2.80
CA ASP A 130 29.27 14.80 3.37
C ASP A 130 29.49 13.33 3.83
N LEU A 131 29.27 12.28 3.04
CA LEU A 131 28.84 10.94 3.50
C LEU A 131 29.77 9.76 3.13
N THR A 132 31.09 9.94 3.08
CA THR A 132 32.08 8.94 2.63
C THR A 132 32.21 7.62 3.44
N ARG A 133 31.18 7.15 4.16
CA ARG A 133 31.22 5.86 4.87
C ARG A 133 30.04 4.89 4.73
N VAL A 134 28.96 5.19 4.01
CA VAL A 134 27.71 4.44 4.29
C VAL A 134 27.08 3.62 3.16
N LEU A 135 27.38 3.81 1.86
CA LEU A 135 26.46 3.28 0.84
C LEU A 135 27.15 2.54 -0.32
N GLU A 136 27.35 1.23 -0.15
CA GLU A 136 27.32 0.29 -1.29
C GLU A 136 25.86 0.09 -1.71
N ALA A 137 25.61 0.08 -3.03
CA ALA A 137 24.27 0.16 -3.63
C ALA A 137 23.30 -0.97 -3.20
N SER A 138 23.80 -2.10 -2.70
CA SER A 138 23.01 -3.19 -2.13
C SER A 138 22.43 -2.88 -0.74
N ASN A 139 23.05 -1.94 -0.01
CA ASN A 139 22.61 -1.51 1.32
C ASN A 139 21.65 -0.32 1.28
N VAL A 140 21.66 0.51 0.23
CA VAL A 140 20.66 1.59 0.04
C VAL A 140 19.27 1.02 -0.22
N GLU A 141 19.17 0.00 -1.08
CA GLU A 141 17.93 -0.74 -1.33
C GLU A 141 17.46 -1.52 -0.09
N ARG A 142 18.35 -1.79 0.88
CA ARG A 142 18.07 -2.47 2.17
C ARG A 142 18.04 -1.53 3.40
N ALA A 143 18.17 -0.21 3.20
CA ALA A 143 18.19 0.76 4.30
C ALA A 143 16.80 1.36 4.62
N GLY A 144 15.72 0.79 4.08
CA GLY A 144 14.35 1.27 4.27
C GLY A 144 14.02 2.57 3.51
N LEU A 145 14.81 2.93 2.49
CA LEU A 145 14.55 4.12 1.67
C LEU A 145 13.48 3.90 0.58
N PHE A 146 13.18 2.63 0.23
CA PHE A 146 12.26 2.27 -0.87
C PHE A 146 11.37 1.05 -0.60
N TYR A 147 11.45 0.45 0.59
CA TYR A 147 10.65 -0.72 0.95
C TYR A 147 10.31 -0.74 2.44
N THR A 148 9.27 -1.49 2.81
CA THR A 148 8.79 -1.67 4.18
C THR A 148 8.86 -3.14 4.57
N THR A 149 9.28 -3.44 5.80
CA THR A 149 9.19 -4.81 6.33
C THR A 149 7.76 -5.10 6.78
N ILE A 150 7.23 -6.23 6.35
CA ILE A 150 5.84 -6.59 6.58
C ILE A 150 5.71 -8.05 7.00
N GLY A 151 4.67 -8.35 7.78
CA GLY A 151 4.28 -9.71 8.10
C GLY A 151 2.79 -9.95 7.93
N VAL A 152 2.40 -11.22 7.81
CA VAL A 152 0.98 -11.62 7.61
C VAL A 152 0.51 -12.45 8.79
N ILE A 153 -0.58 -12.03 9.45
CA ILE A 153 -1.25 -12.77 10.52
C ILE A 153 -2.53 -13.42 9.96
N GLY A 154 -2.61 -14.74 10.05
CA GLY A 154 -3.63 -15.57 9.41
C GLY A 154 -3.20 -15.96 7.99
N THR A 155 -2.97 -17.25 7.75
CA THR A 155 -2.47 -17.77 6.46
C THR A 155 -3.45 -18.72 5.81
N GLY A 156 -4.75 -18.55 6.10
CA GLY A 156 -5.84 -19.24 5.42
C GLY A 156 -5.99 -18.82 3.96
N PHE A 157 -7.12 -19.17 3.33
CA PHE A 157 -7.37 -18.93 1.90
C PHE A 157 -7.01 -17.50 1.42
N TRP A 158 -7.42 -16.48 2.19
CA TRP A 158 -7.14 -15.10 1.82
C TRP A 158 -5.74 -14.63 2.24
N GLY A 159 -5.27 -15.04 3.42
CA GLY A 159 -3.92 -14.74 3.90
C GLY A 159 -2.82 -15.28 2.99
N GLU A 160 -2.99 -16.49 2.41
CA GLU A 160 -2.06 -17.03 1.43
C GLU A 160 -1.96 -16.15 0.16
N ASN A 161 -3.07 -15.56 -0.28
CA ASN A 161 -3.06 -14.63 -1.41
C ASN A 161 -2.24 -13.37 -1.08
N GLN A 162 -2.35 -12.85 0.15
CA GLN A 162 -1.51 -11.74 0.59
C GLN A 162 -0.04 -12.13 0.68
N VAL A 163 0.29 -13.29 1.24
CA VAL A 163 1.67 -13.82 1.29
C VAL A 163 2.28 -13.89 -0.11
N ARG A 164 1.55 -14.45 -1.10
CA ARG A 164 2.01 -14.52 -2.49
C ARG A 164 2.32 -13.14 -3.06
N VAL A 165 1.40 -12.19 -2.90
CA VAL A 165 1.52 -10.85 -3.47
C VAL A 165 2.68 -10.08 -2.81
N LEU A 166 2.75 -10.08 -1.48
CA LEU A 166 3.82 -9.40 -0.74
C LEU A 166 5.18 -10.01 -1.05
N ARG A 167 5.28 -11.34 -1.21
CA ARG A 167 6.53 -12.00 -1.58
C ARG A 167 7.03 -11.61 -2.98
N GLN A 168 6.13 -11.20 -3.87
CA GLN A 168 6.44 -10.75 -5.23
C GLN A 168 6.65 -9.22 -5.32
N SER A 169 6.36 -8.48 -4.25
CA SER A 169 6.49 -7.03 -4.24
C SER A 169 7.97 -6.62 -4.17
N ARG A 170 8.29 -5.49 -4.82
CA ARG A 170 9.61 -4.85 -4.71
C ARG A 170 9.66 -3.79 -3.62
N MET A 171 8.50 -3.45 -3.07
CA MET A 171 8.33 -2.40 -2.05
C MET A 171 8.08 -3.00 -0.67
N ALA A 172 7.85 -4.32 -0.57
CA ALA A 172 7.66 -5.01 0.69
C ALA A 172 8.69 -6.12 0.87
N ASP A 173 9.27 -6.19 2.06
CA ASP A 173 10.05 -7.33 2.52
C ASP A 173 9.20 -8.16 3.49
N LEU A 174 8.71 -9.30 3.03
CA LEU A 174 7.88 -10.19 3.83
C LEU A 174 8.76 -10.99 4.79
N VAL A 175 8.89 -10.51 6.03
CA VAL A 175 9.87 -11.02 7.01
C VAL A 175 9.33 -12.17 7.87
N ALA A 176 8.02 -12.28 8.03
CA ALA A 176 7.40 -13.33 8.84
C ALA A 176 5.93 -13.56 8.47
N ILE A 177 5.42 -14.75 8.77
CA ILE A 177 3.98 -15.08 8.79
C ILE A 177 3.58 -15.70 10.13
N CYS A 178 2.30 -15.61 10.49
CA CYS A 178 1.76 -16.19 11.71
C CYS A 178 0.40 -16.86 11.45
N ASP A 179 0.19 -18.09 11.93
CA ASP A 179 -1.13 -18.73 12.00
C ASP A 179 -1.19 -19.64 13.22
N THR A 180 -2.32 -19.65 13.94
CA THR A 180 -2.49 -20.51 15.12
C THR A 180 -2.45 -22.00 14.78
N ASN A 181 -2.75 -22.36 13.53
CA ASN A 181 -2.58 -23.71 13.02
C ASN A 181 -1.13 -23.91 12.54
N GLU A 182 -0.34 -24.59 13.37
CA GLU A 182 1.08 -24.85 13.07
C GLU A 182 1.31 -25.52 11.72
N LYS A 183 0.49 -26.52 11.37
CA LYS A 183 0.60 -27.21 10.09
C LYS A 183 0.45 -26.22 8.93
N ARG A 184 -0.55 -25.35 8.98
CA ARG A 184 -0.77 -24.32 7.96
C ARG A 184 0.36 -23.28 7.93
N ALA A 185 0.78 -22.77 9.09
CA ALA A 185 1.87 -21.81 9.18
C ALA A 185 3.16 -22.38 8.55
N ARG A 186 3.49 -23.63 8.87
CA ARG A 186 4.65 -24.34 8.34
C ARG A 186 4.53 -24.59 6.83
N GLU A 187 3.38 -25.06 6.36
CA GLU A 187 3.13 -25.32 4.94
C GLU A 187 3.32 -24.06 4.09
N ILE A 188 2.68 -22.94 4.48
CA ILE A 188 2.78 -21.67 3.77
C ILE A 188 4.20 -21.08 3.90
N GLY A 189 4.80 -21.13 5.09
CA GLY A 189 6.15 -20.60 5.34
C GLY A 189 7.20 -21.33 4.50
N THR A 190 7.10 -22.66 4.42
CA THR A 190 7.97 -23.48 3.58
C THR A 190 7.74 -23.19 2.10
N LYS A 191 6.48 -23.11 1.66
CA LYS A 191 6.11 -22.86 0.26
C LYS A 191 6.66 -21.54 -0.28
N TYR A 192 6.67 -20.48 0.53
CA TYR A 192 7.11 -19.14 0.10
C TYR A 192 8.51 -18.75 0.61
N GLY A 193 9.16 -19.62 1.40
CA GLY A 193 10.48 -19.37 1.97
C GLY A 193 10.47 -18.21 2.98
N VAL A 194 9.48 -18.17 3.87
CA VAL A 194 9.27 -17.11 4.87
C VAL A 194 9.22 -17.73 6.28
N PRO A 195 9.92 -17.15 7.27
CA PRO A 195 9.81 -17.55 8.67
C PRO A 195 8.36 -17.57 9.15
N TRP A 196 7.96 -18.60 9.89
CA TRP A 196 6.59 -18.77 10.37
C TRP A 196 6.54 -18.86 11.89
N HIS A 197 5.43 -18.39 12.44
CA HIS A 197 5.13 -18.35 13.86
C HIS A 197 3.72 -18.90 14.13
N THR A 198 3.50 -19.39 15.34
CA THR A 198 2.17 -19.83 15.81
C THR A 198 1.60 -18.95 16.93
N ASP A 199 2.44 -18.05 17.46
CA ASP A 199 2.14 -17.16 18.56
C ASP A 199 2.30 -15.71 18.07
N VAL A 200 1.21 -14.95 18.18
CA VAL A 200 1.15 -13.58 17.65
C VAL A 200 2.08 -12.63 18.41
N ASP A 201 2.26 -12.82 19.72
CA ASP A 201 3.14 -11.99 20.54
C ASP A 201 4.61 -12.18 20.14
N LYS A 202 5.05 -13.43 19.91
CA LYS A 202 6.39 -13.72 19.38
C LYS A 202 6.57 -13.16 17.98
N PHE A 203 5.56 -13.27 17.13
CA PHE A 203 5.58 -12.72 15.78
C PHE A 203 5.73 -11.19 15.78
N LEU A 204 4.99 -10.47 16.62
CA LEU A 204 5.05 -9.00 16.70
C LEU A 204 6.41 -8.48 17.20
N ARG A 205 7.19 -9.33 17.88
CA ARG A 205 8.56 -9.07 18.35
C ARG A 205 9.65 -9.39 17.32
N VAL A 206 9.30 -9.82 16.10
CA VAL A 206 10.28 -10.04 15.02
C VAL A 206 11.07 -8.74 14.78
N PRO A 207 12.42 -8.76 14.86
CA PRO A 207 13.23 -7.57 14.72
C PRO A 207 12.97 -6.83 13.41
N GLY A 208 12.78 -5.53 13.51
CA GLY A 208 12.58 -4.66 12.36
C GLY A 208 11.24 -4.78 11.65
N LEU A 209 10.26 -5.56 12.15
CA LEU A 209 8.90 -5.64 11.59
C LEU A 209 8.16 -4.29 11.76
N GLU A 210 7.82 -3.62 10.65
CA GLU A 210 7.19 -2.28 10.67
C GLU A 210 5.68 -2.31 10.47
N ALA A 211 5.18 -3.30 9.72
CA ALA A 211 3.77 -3.40 9.38
C ALA A 211 3.26 -4.84 9.37
N VAL A 212 1.94 -5.00 9.53
CA VAL A 212 1.28 -6.29 9.48
C VAL A 212 0.02 -6.24 8.64
N THR A 213 -0.35 -7.36 8.05
CA THR A 213 -1.72 -7.57 7.57
C THR A 213 -2.43 -8.59 8.45
N VAL A 214 -3.72 -8.37 8.72
CA VAL A 214 -4.54 -9.22 9.58
C VAL A 214 -5.63 -9.87 8.73
N CYS A 215 -5.45 -11.16 8.46
CA CYS A 215 -6.29 -12.04 7.64
C CYS A 215 -6.88 -13.21 8.46
N THR A 216 -7.17 -12.99 9.73
CA THR A 216 -7.71 -14.00 10.64
C THR A 216 -9.25 -14.05 10.55
N PRO A 217 -9.96 -14.93 11.28
CA PRO A 217 -11.41 -14.84 11.38
C PRO A 217 -11.84 -13.48 11.96
N THR A 218 -12.93 -12.92 11.45
CA THR A 218 -13.50 -11.61 11.82
C THR A 218 -13.56 -11.39 13.32
N GLN A 219 -13.99 -12.40 14.08
CA GLN A 219 -14.14 -12.31 15.54
C GLN A 219 -12.81 -12.03 16.27
N THR A 220 -11.69 -12.32 15.63
CA THR A 220 -10.34 -12.11 16.19
C THR A 220 -9.70 -10.80 15.76
N HIS A 221 -10.24 -10.10 14.76
CA HIS A 221 -9.64 -8.87 14.21
C HIS A 221 -9.40 -7.80 15.27
N LEU A 222 -10.36 -7.57 16.18
CA LEU A 222 -10.20 -6.58 17.25
C LEU A 222 -9.01 -6.94 18.15
N LYS A 223 -8.95 -8.19 18.63
CA LYS A 223 -7.90 -8.65 19.55
C LYS A 223 -6.52 -8.56 18.88
N VAL A 224 -6.39 -9.11 17.68
CA VAL A 224 -5.13 -9.12 16.93
C VAL A 224 -4.72 -7.72 16.52
N GLY A 225 -5.66 -6.89 16.07
CA GLY A 225 -5.42 -5.51 15.69
C GLY A 225 -4.95 -4.65 16.86
N LEU A 226 -5.55 -4.80 18.06
CA LEU A 226 -5.08 -4.11 19.26
C LEU A 226 -3.65 -4.52 19.64
N LEU A 227 -3.31 -5.81 19.60
CA LEU A 227 -1.94 -6.27 19.88
C LEU A 227 -0.92 -5.68 18.90
N ALA A 228 -1.26 -5.60 17.60
CA ALA A 228 -0.42 -4.99 16.59
C ALA A 228 -0.23 -3.47 16.83
N ILE A 229 -1.31 -2.77 17.16
CA ILE A 229 -1.30 -1.34 17.50
C ILE A 229 -0.45 -1.08 18.76
N GLU A 230 -0.65 -1.85 19.82
CA GLU A 230 0.12 -1.77 21.07
C GLU A 230 1.62 -2.04 20.85
N SER A 231 1.94 -2.86 19.85
CA SER A 231 3.32 -3.13 19.40
C SER A 231 3.87 -2.07 18.42
N GLY A 232 3.14 -0.97 18.20
CA GLY A 232 3.55 0.13 17.32
C GLY A 232 3.56 -0.22 15.83
N LYS A 233 2.82 -1.26 15.40
CA LYS A 233 2.82 -1.72 14.01
C LYS A 233 1.73 -1.02 13.20
N ASN A 234 2.08 -0.58 11.99
CA ASN A 234 1.09 -0.21 10.99
C ASN A 234 0.31 -1.45 10.56
N LEU A 235 -0.98 -1.34 10.29
CA LEU A 235 -1.81 -2.50 10.00
C LEU A 235 -2.82 -2.30 8.88
N LEU A 236 -2.95 -3.33 8.05
CA LEU A 236 -4.06 -3.53 7.12
C LEU A 236 -4.93 -4.68 7.66
N VAL A 237 -6.17 -4.38 8.03
CA VAL A 237 -7.10 -5.39 8.56
C VAL A 237 -8.09 -5.79 7.48
N GLU A 238 -8.25 -7.09 7.27
CA GLU A 238 -9.22 -7.59 6.31
C GLU A 238 -10.66 -7.21 6.67
N LYS A 239 -11.51 -7.13 5.65
CA LYS A 239 -12.92 -6.81 5.83
C LYS A 239 -13.70 -8.02 6.36
N PRO A 240 -14.75 -7.80 7.18
CA PRO A 240 -15.05 -6.52 7.82
C PRO A 240 -14.01 -6.24 8.93
N MET A 241 -13.67 -4.96 9.12
CA MET A 241 -12.62 -4.56 10.07
C MET A 241 -12.85 -5.13 11.47
N THR A 242 -14.12 -5.20 11.89
CA THR A 242 -14.59 -5.92 13.09
C THR A 242 -15.99 -6.47 12.87
N GLY A 243 -16.48 -7.27 13.81
CA GLY A 243 -17.85 -7.81 13.78
C GLY A 243 -18.95 -6.82 14.17
N GLU A 244 -18.64 -5.65 14.72
CA GLU A 244 -19.63 -4.66 15.22
C GLU A 244 -19.05 -3.25 15.29
N GLU A 245 -19.91 -2.24 15.20
CA GLU A 245 -19.54 -0.82 15.24
C GLU A 245 -18.66 -0.44 16.44
N ARG A 246 -19.03 -0.84 17.66
CA ARG A 246 -18.29 -0.46 18.88
C ARG A 246 -16.85 -0.98 18.87
N ALA A 247 -16.66 -2.20 18.39
CA ALA A 247 -15.34 -2.79 18.20
C ALA A 247 -14.53 -2.03 17.13
N ALA A 248 -15.17 -1.63 16.04
CA ALA A 248 -14.52 -0.87 14.98
C ALA A 248 -14.07 0.51 15.48
N ASP A 249 -14.93 1.21 16.21
CA ASP A 249 -14.63 2.51 16.81
C ASP A 249 -13.46 2.42 17.80
N ARG A 250 -13.47 1.39 18.66
CA ARG A 250 -12.35 1.12 19.58
C ARG A 250 -11.04 0.92 18.81
N LEU A 251 -11.03 0.14 17.74
CA LEU A 251 -9.82 -0.14 16.97
C LEU A 251 -9.28 1.13 16.29
N VAL A 252 -10.16 1.93 15.68
CA VAL A 252 -9.81 3.22 15.04
C VAL A 252 -9.21 4.18 16.07
N ASN A 253 -9.87 4.33 17.22
CA ASN A 253 -9.40 5.22 18.28
C ASN A 253 -8.08 4.77 18.88
N SER A 254 -7.84 3.45 19.03
CA SER A 254 -6.54 2.93 19.47
C SER A 254 -5.44 3.22 18.45
N ALA A 255 -5.68 2.99 17.16
CA ALA A 255 -4.69 3.28 16.11
C ALA A 255 -4.32 4.77 16.07
N ARG A 256 -5.32 5.65 16.19
CA ARG A 256 -5.12 7.10 16.27
C ARG A 256 -4.29 7.50 17.49
N LYS A 257 -4.56 6.94 18.67
CA LYS A 257 -3.81 7.20 19.91
C LYS A 257 -2.36 6.72 19.83
N ALA A 258 -2.12 5.57 19.18
CA ALA A 258 -0.78 5.02 18.99
C ALA A 258 -0.01 5.64 17.82
N ASN A 259 -0.64 6.55 17.07
CA ASN A 259 -0.08 7.15 15.84
C ASN A 259 0.41 6.12 14.81
N VAL A 260 -0.36 5.04 14.63
CA VAL A 260 -0.09 4.01 13.61
C VAL A 260 -1.12 4.09 12.48
N LYS A 261 -0.72 3.75 11.26
CA LYS A 261 -1.62 3.70 10.11
C LYS A 261 -2.52 2.47 10.20
N LEU A 262 -3.84 2.68 10.17
CA LEU A 262 -4.86 1.62 10.09
C LEU A 262 -5.60 1.73 8.76
N LEU A 263 -5.36 0.77 7.86
CA LEU A 263 -6.07 0.60 6.61
C LEU A 263 -6.95 -0.66 6.66
N VAL A 264 -7.91 -0.74 5.75
CA VAL A 264 -8.86 -1.85 5.68
C VAL A 264 -8.89 -2.46 4.29
N GLY A 265 -9.06 -3.79 4.23
CA GLY A 265 -9.13 -4.61 3.02
C GLY A 265 -10.38 -4.38 2.15
N PHE A 266 -10.70 -3.12 1.79
CA PHE A 266 -11.72 -2.80 0.79
C PHE A 266 -11.12 -2.82 -0.62
N ILE A 267 -10.78 -4.04 -1.03
CA ILE A 267 -10.12 -4.35 -2.30
C ILE A 267 -10.81 -3.74 -3.54
N GLU A 268 -12.14 -3.56 -3.52
CA GLU A 268 -12.88 -3.03 -4.66
C GLU A 268 -12.53 -1.57 -4.97
N ARG A 269 -12.03 -0.77 -4.00
CA ARG A 269 -11.48 0.58 -4.29
C ARG A 269 -10.22 0.53 -5.18
N PHE A 270 -9.56 -0.63 -5.22
CA PHE A 270 -8.38 -0.90 -6.03
C PHE A 270 -8.70 -1.60 -7.34
N ASN A 271 -9.95 -2.00 -7.56
CA ASN A 271 -10.41 -2.58 -8.81
C ASN A 271 -10.29 -1.53 -9.94
N PRO A 272 -9.53 -1.80 -11.02
CA PRO A 272 -9.38 -0.89 -12.15
C PRO A 272 -10.71 -0.39 -12.73
N GLY A 273 -11.72 -1.27 -12.80
CA GLY A 273 -13.06 -0.90 -13.25
C GLY A 273 -13.70 0.14 -12.32
N VAL A 274 -13.67 -0.07 -11.00
CA VAL A 274 -14.19 0.89 -10.01
C VAL A 274 -13.44 2.23 -10.10
N ARG A 275 -12.12 2.20 -10.26
CA ARG A 275 -11.30 3.42 -10.42
C ARG A 275 -11.62 4.19 -11.69
N ALA A 276 -11.87 3.49 -12.80
CA ALA A 276 -12.32 4.10 -14.04
C ALA A 276 -13.71 4.71 -13.90
N VAL A 277 -14.67 4.01 -13.28
CA VAL A 277 -15.99 4.56 -12.95
C VAL A 277 -15.86 5.81 -12.07
N LYS A 278 -15.01 5.80 -11.03
CA LYS A 278 -14.77 6.98 -10.18
C LYS A 278 -14.33 8.19 -11.01
N LYS A 279 -13.41 8.00 -11.96
CA LYS A 279 -12.95 9.07 -12.87
C LYS A 279 -14.10 9.58 -13.75
N MET A 280 -14.92 8.70 -14.31
CA MET A 280 -16.07 9.08 -15.13
C MET A 280 -17.11 9.89 -14.34
N LEU A 281 -17.38 9.52 -13.09
CA LEU A 281 -18.26 10.27 -12.20
C LEU A 281 -17.70 11.66 -11.88
N MET A 282 -16.39 11.76 -11.61
CA MET A 282 -15.72 13.05 -11.38
C MET A 282 -15.77 13.96 -12.62
N GLN A 283 -15.71 13.37 -13.81
CA GLN A 283 -15.85 14.07 -15.09
C GLN A 283 -17.30 14.40 -15.45
N LYS A 284 -18.27 14.05 -14.59
CA LYS A 284 -19.72 14.23 -14.82
C LYS A 284 -20.25 13.58 -16.11
N ILE A 285 -19.62 12.49 -16.56
CA ILE A 285 -20.03 11.78 -17.80
C ILE A 285 -21.47 11.26 -17.72
N VAL A 286 -21.92 10.85 -16.52
CA VAL A 286 -23.30 10.38 -16.28
C VAL A 286 -24.24 11.48 -15.81
N GLY A 287 -23.78 12.73 -15.71
CA GLY A 287 -24.52 13.82 -15.08
C GLY A 287 -24.75 13.57 -13.58
N ASN A 288 -25.99 13.81 -13.12
CA ASN A 288 -26.36 13.62 -11.72
C ASN A 288 -26.68 12.15 -11.46
N VAL A 289 -26.03 11.52 -10.48
CA VAL A 289 -26.30 10.13 -10.11
C VAL A 289 -27.63 10.02 -9.38
N ILE A 290 -28.55 9.22 -9.93
CA ILE A 290 -29.90 9.02 -9.41
C ILE A 290 -29.96 7.73 -8.59
N ILE A 291 -29.55 6.61 -9.20
CA ILE A 291 -29.66 5.27 -8.62
C ILE A 291 -28.36 4.50 -8.86
N ALA A 292 -27.96 3.67 -7.89
CA ALA A 292 -27.02 2.60 -8.14
C ALA A 292 -27.50 1.25 -7.62
N THR A 293 -27.27 0.20 -8.40
CA THR A 293 -27.71 -1.17 -8.12
C THR A 293 -26.50 -2.08 -8.07
N GLY A 294 -26.14 -2.52 -6.86
CA GLY A 294 -25.12 -3.52 -6.62
C GLY A 294 -25.73 -4.91 -6.55
N ARG A 295 -25.14 -5.87 -7.26
CA ARG A 295 -25.56 -7.28 -7.17
C ARG A 295 -24.35 -8.15 -6.92
N ARG A 296 -24.33 -8.82 -5.76
CA ARG A 296 -23.22 -9.66 -5.33
C ARG A 296 -23.73 -10.98 -4.78
N VAL A 297 -23.90 -11.94 -5.68
CA VAL A 297 -24.54 -13.23 -5.38
C VAL A 297 -23.65 -14.39 -5.83
N ALA A 298 -23.63 -15.46 -5.06
CA ALA A 298 -22.87 -16.67 -5.38
C ALA A 298 -23.39 -17.85 -4.59
N ARG A 299 -22.90 -19.06 -4.87
CA ARG A 299 -23.14 -20.21 -4.01
C ARG A 299 -22.32 -20.07 -2.73
N TRP A 300 -22.82 -20.65 -1.64
CA TRP A 300 -22.18 -20.66 -0.32
C TRP A 300 -20.66 -20.82 -0.40
N PRO A 301 -19.89 -19.91 0.22
CA PRO A 301 -18.44 -19.91 0.07
C PRO A 301 -17.80 -21.05 0.89
N LEU A 302 -16.70 -21.62 0.39
CA LEU A 302 -15.93 -22.69 1.07
C LEU A 302 -15.04 -22.18 2.22
N ARG A 303 -15.37 -21.04 2.83
CA ARG A 303 -14.56 -20.37 3.87
C ARG A 303 -15.31 -20.30 5.21
N ILE A 304 -14.59 -19.86 6.25
CA ILE A 304 -15.16 -19.59 7.58
C ILE A 304 -16.31 -18.57 7.43
N GLY A 305 -17.50 -18.94 7.91
CA GLY A 305 -18.69 -18.09 7.90
C GLY A 305 -18.99 -17.60 9.31
N ASP A 306 -18.12 -16.74 9.85
CA ASP A 306 -18.22 -16.22 11.21
C ASP A 306 -18.99 -14.89 11.31
N VAL A 307 -19.48 -14.39 10.17
CA VAL A 307 -20.43 -13.29 9.99
C VAL A 307 -21.42 -13.63 8.86
N GLY A 308 -22.53 -12.90 8.75
CA GLY A 308 -23.52 -13.06 7.69
C GLY A 308 -23.23 -12.31 6.39
N VAL A 309 -24.08 -12.51 5.38
CA VAL A 309 -23.86 -12.00 4.02
C VAL A 309 -23.81 -10.47 3.96
N VAL A 310 -24.45 -9.76 4.90
CA VAL A 310 -24.40 -8.29 4.96
C VAL A 310 -22.96 -7.80 5.20
N LYS A 311 -22.28 -8.38 6.20
CA LYS A 311 -20.92 -7.99 6.60
C LYS A 311 -19.82 -8.66 5.80
N ASP A 312 -20.08 -9.83 5.23
CA ASP A 312 -19.10 -10.52 4.38
C ASP A 312 -19.16 -10.05 2.92
N THR A 313 -20.35 -9.82 2.38
CA THR A 313 -20.55 -9.64 0.94
C THR A 313 -21.06 -8.23 0.62
N ALA A 314 -22.20 -7.81 1.18
CA ALA A 314 -22.82 -6.51 0.86
C ALA A 314 -21.93 -5.31 1.25
N ILE A 315 -21.08 -5.45 2.28
CA ILE A 315 -20.15 -4.40 2.72
C ILE A 315 -19.26 -3.85 1.59
N HIS A 316 -18.90 -4.69 0.61
CA HIS A 316 -18.12 -4.25 -0.54
C HIS A 316 -18.88 -3.23 -1.40
N ASP A 317 -20.18 -3.46 -1.64
CA ASP A 317 -20.99 -2.56 -2.46
C ASP A 317 -21.41 -1.32 -1.68
N ILE A 318 -21.65 -1.44 -0.36
CA ILE A 318 -21.81 -0.29 0.55
C ILE A 318 -20.58 0.63 0.48
N ASP A 319 -19.39 0.05 0.64
CA ASP A 319 -18.13 0.80 0.58
C ASP A 319 -17.89 1.41 -0.81
N ALA A 320 -18.05 0.62 -1.87
CA ALA A 320 -17.84 1.07 -3.24
C ALA A 320 -18.78 2.23 -3.61
N MET A 321 -20.07 2.15 -3.27
CA MET A 321 -21.01 3.25 -3.52
C MET A 321 -20.65 4.52 -2.73
N ARG A 322 -20.32 4.40 -1.44
CA ARG A 322 -19.84 5.54 -0.62
C ARG A 322 -18.59 6.17 -1.24
N TYR A 323 -17.60 5.35 -1.61
CA TYR A 323 -16.37 5.80 -2.26
C TYR A 323 -16.63 6.49 -3.60
N LEU A 324 -17.46 5.90 -4.46
CA LEU A 324 -17.76 6.40 -5.80
C LEU A 324 -18.49 7.74 -5.73
N PHE A 325 -19.50 7.86 -4.88
CA PHE A 325 -20.30 9.07 -4.76
C PHE A 325 -19.63 10.15 -3.90
N GLY A 326 -18.71 9.76 -3.02
CA GLY A 326 -18.15 10.69 -2.02
C GLY A 326 -19.24 11.19 -1.07
N LYS A 327 -20.22 10.33 -0.76
CA LYS A 327 -21.42 10.65 0.01
C LYS A 327 -21.65 9.60 1.09
N GLU A 328 -22.25 10.02 2.19
CA GLU A 328 -22.65 9.13 3.28
C GLU A 328 -24.08 8.63 3.12
N VAL A 329 -24.35 7.47 3.72
CA VAL A 329 -25.69 6.88 3.79
C VAL A 329 -26.43 7.47 5.00
N LEU A 330 -27.62 8.02 4.77
CA LEU A 330 -28.46 8.65 5.79
C LEU A 330 -29.55 7.72 6.32
N ALA A 331 -29.99 6.75 5.53
CA ALA A 331 -30.99 5.78 5.94
C ALA A 331 -30.88 4.47 5.17
N VAL A 332 -31.32 3.39 5.82
CA VAL A 332 -31.35 2.03 5.28
C VAL A 332 -32.70 1.40 5.54
N PHE A 333 -33.30 0.83 4.50
CA PHE A 333 -34.34 -0.18 4.63
C PHE A 333 -33.80 -1.51 4.11
N ALA A 334 -34.02 -2.61 4.82
CA ALA A 334 -33.51 -3.91 4.41
C ALA A 334 -34.48 -5.06 4.70
N GLN A 335 -34.42 -6.08 3.85
CA GLN A 335 -34.99 -7.39 4.08
C GLN A 335 -33.85 -8.40 4.18
N THR A 336 -33.74 -9.08 5.31
CA THR A 336 -32.73 -10.12 5.54
C THR A 336 -33.39 -11.43 5.94
N GLY A 337 -32.74 -12.56 5.66
CA GLY A 337 -33.19 -13.85 6.17
C GLY A 337 -32.13 -14.94 6.10
N SER A 338 -32.51 -16.13 6.58
CA SER A 338 -31.65 -17.30 6.67
C SER A 338 -32.42 -18.53 6.22
N LEU A 339 -32.14 -19.06 5.02
CA LEU A 339 -32.75 -20.31 4.55
C LEU A 339 -32.17 -21.52 5.26
N ARG A 340 -30.87 -21.49 5.58
CA ARG A 340 -30.19 -22.61 6.26
C ARG A 340 -30.32 -22.59 7.79
N ARG A 341 -31.18 -21.73 8.36
CA ARG A 341 -31.46 -21.57 9.81
C ARG A 341 -30.18 -21.52 10.65
N ARG A 342 -29.21 -20.72 10.22
CA ARG A 342 -27.97 -20.47 10.97
C ARG A 342 -28.11 -19.21 11.83
N SER A 343 -27.12 -18.96 12.69
CA SER A 343 -27.04 -17.75 13.52
C SER A 343 -26.91 -16.44 12.72
N TYR A 344 -26.65 -16.52 11.41
CA TYR A 344 -26.46 -15.38 10.52
C TYR A 344 -27.37 -15.45 9.29
N GLU A 345 -27.63 -14.29 8.71
CA GLU A 345 -28.37 -14.12 7.45
C GLU A 345 -27.55 -14.59 6.24
N ASP A 346 -28.21 -15.29 5.31
CA ASP A 346 -27.62 -15.83 4.08
C ASP A 346 -28.13 -15.15 2.79
N TYR A 347 -29.12 -14.25 2.93
CA TYR A 347 -29.52 -13.28 1.92
C TYR A 347 -29.91 -11.93 2.55
N ALA A 348 -29.69 -10.87 1.78
CA ALA A 348 -30.06 -9.50 2.11
C ALA A 348 -30.41 -8.70 0.85
N GLU A 349 -31.53 -7.99 0.91
CA GLU A 349 -31.90 -6.93 -0.03
C GLU A 349 -31.93 -5.61 0.73
N MET A 350 -31.27 -4.58 0.21
CA MET A 350 -31.05 -3.33 0.93
C MET A 350 -31.33 -2.13 0.02
N MET A 351 -32.12 -1.18 0.52
CA MET A 351 -32.30 0.13 -0.07
C MET A 351 -31.60 1.18 0.81
N LEU A 352 -30.63 1.88 0.23
CA LEU A 352 -29.83 2.91 0.85
C LEU A 352 -30.30 4.28 0.35
N ARG A 353 -30.41 5.25 1.25
CA ARG A 353 -30.58 6.66 0.90
C ARG A 353 -29.30 7.40 1.24
N PHE A 354 -28.61 7.93 0.23
CA PHE A 354 -27.43 8.77 0.40
C PHE A 354 -27.83 10.22 0.62
N ASP A 355 -26.88 11.01 1.11
CA ASP A 355 -26.99 12.46 1.11
C ASP A 355 -27.19 13.02 -0.32
N GLY A 356 -27.97 14.08 -0.45
CA GLY A 356 -28.33 14.67 -1.74
C GLY A 356 -29.20 13.77 -2.63
N GLY A 357 -29.97 12.85 -2.06
CA GLY A 357 -31.11 12.19 -2.72
C GLY A 357 -30.79 10.95 -3.57
N THR A 358 -29.51 10.64 -3.83
CA THR A 358 -29.10 9.42 -4.55
C THR A 358 -29.54 8.17 -3.77
N THR A 359 -30.10 7.18 -4.46
CA THR A 359 -30.48 5.89 -3.84
C THR A 359 -29.56 4.76 -4.28
N GLY A 360 -29.35 3.80 -3.38
CA GLY A 360 -28.63 2.56 -3.64
C GLY A 360 -29.53 1.36 -3.43
N PHE A 361 -29.45 0.36 -4.29
CA PHE A 361 -30.05 -0.95 -4.10
C PHE A 361 -28.96 -2.02 -4.07
N ILE A 362 -28.98 -2.92 -3.10
CA ILE A 362 -28.03 -4.03 -2.99
C ILE A 362 -28.78 -5.36 -2.84
N ASP A 363 -28.53 -6.30 -3.75
CA ASP A 363 -28.88 -7.73 -3.64
C ASP A 363 -27.60 -8.52 -3.32
N ALA A 364 -27.55 -9.12 -2.13
CA ALA A 364 -26.44 -9.96 -1.70
C ALA A 364 -26.95 -11.28 -1.11
N ASN A 365 -26.48 -12.41 -1.64
CA ASN A 365 -26.84 -13.73 -1.12
C ASN A 365 -25.81 -14.82 -1.42
N TRP A 366 -25.87 -15.91 -0.64
CA TRP A 366 -25.07 -17.12 -0.81
C TRP A 366 -25.85 -18.30 -1.42
N LEU A 367 -26.99 -17.99 -2.06
CA LEU A 367 -27.97 -18.96 -2.51
C LEU A 367 -27.95 -19.16 -4.03
N THR A 368 -27.48 -18.16 -4.76
CA THR A 368 -27.50 -18.15 -6.23
C THR A 368 -26.42 -19.10 -6.81
N PRO A 369 -26.76 -20.07 -7.68
CA PRO A 369 -25.77 -21.02 -8.22
C PRO A 369 -24.64 -20.36 -8.99
N ARG A 370 -24.92 -19.25 -9.69
CA ARG A 370 -23.95 -18.49 -10.47
C ARG A 370 -23.33 -17.38 -9.62
N LYS A 371 -22.04 -17.13 -9.83
CA LYS A 371 -21.34 -16.00 -9.21
C LYS A 371 -21.54 -14.75 -10.08
N VAL A 372 -22.18 -13.74 -9.52
CA VAL A 372 -22.40 -12.43 -10.16
C VAL A 372 -21.87 -11.34 -9.24
N ARG A 373 -21.11 -10.40 -9.80
CA ARG A 373 -20.66 -9.20 -9.10
C ARG A 373 -20.75 -8.02 -10.07
N THR A 374 -21.83 -7.27 -9.99
CA THR A 374 -22.04 -6.12 -10.86
C THR A 374 -22.44 -4.87 -10.09
N LEU A 375 -22.13 -3.71 -10.65
CA LEU A 375 -22.59 -2.42 -10.21
C LEU A 375 -23.15 -1.66 -11.40
N ILE A 376 -24.42 -1.29 -11.33
CA ILE A 376 -25.06 -0.43 -12.32
C ILE A 376 -25.26 0.94 -11.69
N ILE A 377 -24.90 2.01 -12.39
CA ILE A 377 -25.10 3.39 -11.95
C ILE A 377 -25.90 4.11 -13.04
N THR A 378 -27.08 4.59 -12.69
CA THR A 378 -27.93 5.39 -13.56
C THR A 378 -27.84 6.84 -13.16
N GLY A 379 -27.38 7.68 -14.09
CA GLY A 379 -27.40 9.13 -13.97
C GLY A 379 -28.37 9.78 -14.94
N SER A 380 -28.42 11.12 -14.91
CA SER A 380 -29.31 11.89 -15.79
C SER A 380 -28.94 11.80 -17.27
N GLU A 381 -27.66 11.58 -17.59
CA GLU A 381 -27.16 11.60 -18.98
C GLU A 381 -26.78 10.22 -19.53
N ALA A 382 -26.42 9.28 -18.64
CA ALA A 382 -25.92 7.98 -19.03
C ALA A 382 -26.04 6.94 -17.92
N THR A 383 -25.98 5.67 -18.32
CA THR A 383 -25.89 4.52 -17.42
C THR A 383 -24.54 3.83 -17.56
N ILE A 384 -23.94 3.46 -16.43
CA ILE A 384 -22.72 2.65 -16.36
C ILE A 384 -23.10 1.27 -15.84
N ASN A 385 -22.60 0.21 -16.49
CA ASN A 385 -22.59 -1.14 -15.96
C ASN A 385 -21.14 -1.60 -15.80
N LEU A 386 -20.77 -1.96 -14.57
CA LEU A 386 -19.46 -2.50 -14.20
C LEU A 386 -19.62 -3.96 -13.77
N ASP A 387 -18.83 -4.84 -14.36
CA ASP A 387 -18.60 -6.19 -13.82
C ASP A 387 -17.31 -6.17 -12.97
N TYR A 388 -17.42 -6.43 -11.67
CA TYR A 388 -16.25 -6.40 -10.77
C TYR A 388 -15.26 -7.52 -11.05
N ILE A 389 -15.68 -8.65 -11.63
CA ILE A 389 -14.84 -9.82 -11.90
C ILE A 389 -13.99 -9.57 -13.14
N THR A 390 -14.64 -9.20 -14.25
CA THR A 390 -13.94 -8.93 -15.52
C THR A 390 -13.31 -7.54 -15.55
N GLN A 391 -13.73 -6.63 -14.66
CA GLN A 391 -13.35 -5.22 -14.61
C GLN A 391 -13.84 -4.42 -15.83
N GLU A 392 -14.72 -5.02 -16.64
CA GLU A 392 -15.27 -4.39 -17.83
C GLU A 392 -16.36 -3.38 -17.48
N ILE A 393 -16.38 -2.30 -18.26
CA ILE A 393 -17.34 -1.22 -18.13
C ILE A 393 -18.11 -1.12 -19.45
N THR A 394 -19.43 -0.99 -19.35
CA THR A 394 -20.28 -0.52 -20.44
C THR A 394 -20.90 0.80 -20.04
N LEU A 395 -20.75 1.83 -20.88
CA LEU A 395 -21.36 3.15 -20.73
C LEU A 395 -22.39 3.33 -21.84
N GLU A 396 -23.61 3.64 -21.49
CA GLU A 396 -24.71 3.81 -22.44
C GLU A 396 -25.39 5.17 -22.23
N ASN A 397 -25.59 5.91 -23.32
CA ASN A 397 -26.37 7.14 -23.34
C ASN A 397 -27.30 7.16 -24.57
N SER A 398 -28.05 8.24 -24.76
CA SER A 398 -29.01 8.37 -25.87
C SER A 398 -28.41 8.27 -27.28
N LYS A 399 -27.08 8.37 -27.42
CA LYS A 399 -26.38 8.38 -28.71
C LYS A 399 -25.60 7.10 -28.98
N GLN A 400 -25.07 6.46 -27.94
CA GLN A 400 -24.13 5.36 -28.11
C GLN A 400 -24.00 4.46 -26.88
N LEU A 401 -23.56 3.23 -27.15
CA LEU A 401 -23.05 2.28 -26.18
C LEU A 401 -21.53 2.12 -26.38
N VAL A 402 -20.75 2.44 -25.35
CA VAL A 402 -19.29 2.41 -25.37
C VAL A 402 -18.80 1.41 -24.34
N LYS A 403 -17.75 0.65 -24.68
CA LYS A 403 -17.01 -0.20 -23.75
C LYS A 403 -15.58 0.32 -23.59
N PRO A 404 -15.32 1.19 -22.61
CA PRO A 404 -13.99 1.76 -22.40
C PRO A 404 -12.98 0.65 -22.07
N TYR A 405 -11.82 0.69 -22.72
CA TYR A 405 -10.74 -0.23 -22.39
C TYR A 405 -10.16 0.11 -21.01
N THR A 406 -10.20 -0.87 -20.11
CA THR A 406 -9.58 -0.79 -18.79
C THR A 406 -8.57 -1.92 -18.69
N PRO A 407 -7.25 -1.63 -18.62
CA PRO A 407 -6.26 -2.66 -18.44
C PRO A 407 -6.53 -3.47 -17.18
N TRP A 408 -6.59 -4.79 -17.33
CA TRP A 408 -6.77 -5.67 -16.18
C TRP A 408 -5.56 -5.57 -15.26
N ALA A 409 -5.83 -5.46 -13.96
CA ALA A 409 -4.80 -5.58 -12.93
C ALA A 409 -5.38 -6.28 -11.71
N GLU A 410 -4.54 -7.06 -11.01
CA GLU A 410 -4.95 -7.76 -9.79
C GLU A 410 -5.24 -6.73 -8.67
N PRO A 411 -6.50 -6.58 -8.20
CA PRO A 411 -6.84 -5.54 -7.23
C PRO A 411 -6.10 -5.71 -5.88
N LEU A 412 -5.83 -6.96 -5.47
CA LEU A 412 -5.11 -7.26 -4.23
C LEU A 412 -3.67 -6.74 -4.28
N LYS A 413 -3.01 -6.85 -5.43
CA LYS A 413 -1.68 -6.28 -5.63
C LYS A 413 -1.69 -4.76 -5.49
N LEU A 414 -2.65 -4.11 -6.13
CA LEU A 414 -2.80 -2.65 -6.06
C LEU A 414 -3.13 -2.16 -4.64
N GLU A 415 -3.89 -2.93 -3.88
CA GLU A 415 -4.21 -2.65 -2.47
C GLU A 415 -2.97 -2.76 -1.58
N LEU A 416 -2.24 -3.87 -1.66
CA LEU A 416 -1.05 -4.09 -0.84
C LEU A 416 0.09 -3.14 -1.20
N ASP A 417 0.30 -2.86 -2.50
CA ASP A 417 1.27 -1.85 -2.93
C ASP A 417 0.88 -0.46 -2.39
N SER A 418 -0.41 -0.13 -2.34
CA SER A 418 -0.89 1.13 -1.77
C SER A 418 -0.70 1.20 -0.24
N PHE A 419 -0.93 0.10 0.47
CA PHE A 419 -0.68 0.02 1.92
C PHE A 419 0.80 0.25 2.23
N VAL A 420 1.67 -0.48 1.53
CA VAL A 420 3.13 -0.33 1.64
C VAL A 420 3.57 1.09 1.28
N THR A 421 3.05 1.64 0.19
CA THR A 421 3.34 3.03 -0.22
C THR A 421 2.93 4.04 0.86
N THR A 422 1.79 3.83 1.51
CA THR A 422 1.31 4.70 2.59
C THR A 422 2.31 4.75 3.76
N ILE A 423 2.93 3.61 4.08
CA ILE A 423 3.92 3.51 5.15
C ILE A 423 5.23 4.18 4.72
N ILE A 424 5.74 3.86 3.53
CA ILE A 424 6.98 4.46 2.99
C ILE A 424 6.88 5.99 2.90
N GLN A 425 5.71 6.50 2.49
CA GLN A 425 5.51 7.94 2.27
C GLN A 425 4.96 8.67 3.51
N ASP A 426 4.69 7.95 4.59
CA ASP A 426 4.03 8.46 5.80
C ASP A 426 2.74 9.27 5.52
N THR A 427 1.97 8.88 4.51
CA THR A 427 0.74 9.59 4.13
C THR A 427 -0.47 9.11 4.93
N LEU A 428 -1.60 9.81 4.79
CA LEU A 428 -2.89 9.26 5.18
C LEU A 428 -3.29 8.20 4.16
N GLY A 429 -3.59 6.99 4.65
CA GLY A 429 -4.01 5.87 3.82
C GLY A 429 -5.50 5.89 3.50
N SER A 430 -5.87 5.34 2.34
CA SER A 430 -7.25 5.06 1.97
C SER A 430 -7.30 3.69 1.27
N PRO A 431 -8.25 2.79 1.61
CA PRO A 431 -9.32 2.96 2.60
C PRO A 431 -8.82 2.99 4.04
N SER A 432 -9.31 3.94 4.82
CA SER A 432 -8.97 4.15 6.23
C SER A 432 -9.83 3.31 7.17
N GLY A 433 -9.42 3.19 8.43
CA GLY A 433 -10.29 2.62 9.48
C GLY A 433 -11.62 3.37 9.63
N ASP A 434 -11.65 4.69 9.45
CA ASP A 434 -12.86 5.50 9.50
C ASP A 434 -13.80 5.20 8.31
N ASP A 435 -13.28 4.84 7.13
CA ASP A 435 -14.11 4.36 6.01
C ASP A 435 -14.85 3.07 6.38
N ALA A 436 -14.15 2.15 7.04
CA ALA A 436 -14.71 0.86 7.45
C ALA A 436 -15.69 0.98 8.61
N LEU A 437 -15.42 1.85 9.57
CA LEU A 437 -16.37 2.16 10.64
C LEU A 437 -17.71 2.64 10.07
N ARG A 438 -17.68 3.55 9.08
CA ARG A 438 -18.89 4.02 8.41
C ARG A 438 -19.60 2.93 7.61
N ALA A 439 -18.86 2.05 6.92
CA ALA A 439 -19.46 0.91 6.23
C ALA A 439 -20.11 -0.09 7.21
N ILE A 440 -19.47 -0.38 8.33
CA ILE A 440 -19.99 -1.27 9.38
C ILE A 440 -21.26 -0.68 10.00
N ARG A 441 -21.33 0.63 10.24
CA ARG A 441 -22.55 1.32 10.70
C ARG A 441 -23.73 1.08 9.77
N VAL A 442 -23.51 1.14 8.45
CA VAL A 442 -24.54 0.84 7.44
C VAL A 442 -24.96 -0.64 7.51
N CYS A 443 -24.00 -1.56 7.65
CA CYS A 443 -24.30 -2.99 7.84
C CYS A 443 -25.14 -3.23 9.11
N ASP A 444 -24.79 -2.64 10.24
CA ASP A 444 -25.52 -2.78 11.51
C ASP A 444 -26.91 -2.15 11.43
N ALA A 445 -27.07 -1.02 10.73
CA ALA A 445 -28.38 -0.44 10.42
C ALA A 445 -29.22 -1.36 9.52
N ALA A 446 -28.62 -1.98 8.52
CA ALA A 446 -29.30 -2.93 7.64
C ALA A 446 -29.81 -4.16 8.41
N LEU A 447 -29.01 -4.72 9.32
CA LEU A 447 -29.43 -5.84 10.15
C LEU A 447 -30.57 -5.46 11.11
N ARG A 448 -30.51 -4.26 11.71
CA ARG A 448 -31.61 -3.72 12.53
C ARG A 448 -32.88 -3.51 11.72
N SER A 449 -32.76 -2.97 10.51
CA SER A 449 -33.87 -2.78 9.57
C SER A 449 -34.47 -4.12 9.16
N GLY A 450 -33.64 -5.10 8.80
CA GLY A 450 -34.05 -6.46 8.42
C GLY A 450 -34.81 -7.20 9.51
N LYS A 451 -34.44 -6.99 10.79
CA LYS A 451 -35.15 -7.55 11.95
C LYS A 451 -36.46 -6.85 12.26
N SER A 452 -36.46 -5.51 12.23
CA SER A 452 -37.63 -4.69 12.61
C SER A 452 -38.64 -4.48 11.49
N LYS A 453 -38.24 -4.69 10.23
CA LYS A 453 -38.98 -4.35 9.01
C LYS A 453 -39.32 -2.85 8.91
N THR A 454 -38.43 -2.00 9.42
CA THR A 454 -38.60 -0.54 9.42
C THR A 454 -37.40 0.19 8.83
N LEU A 455 -37.61 1.43 8.39
CA LEU A 455 -36.53 2.32 7.96
C LEU A 455 -35.66 2.69 9.17
N VAL A 456 -34.34 2.50 9.05
CA VAL A 456 -33.37 2.89 10.07
C VAL A 456 -32.58 4.09 9.56
N THR A 457 -32.63 5.21 10.29
CA THR A 457 -31.81 6.39 10.01
C THR A 457 -30.44 6.27 10.67
N LEU A 458 -29.42 6.76 9.98
CA LEU A 458 -28.06 6.90 10.48
C LEU A 458 -27.89 8.37 10.88
N SER A 459 -27.78 8.64 12.18
CA SER A 459 -27.50 9.98 12.68
C SER A 459 -26.14 10.44 12.14
N GLY A 460 -26.05 11.67 11.62
CA GLY A 460 -24.76 12.26 11.26
C GLY A 460 -23.87 12.28 12.49
N SER A 461 -22.73 11.59 12.43
CA SER A 461 -21.69 11.60 13.46
C SER A 461 -20.62 12.61 13.13
#